data_AF-Q1RQM2-F1
#
_entry.id   AF-Q1RQM2-F1
#
_cell.length_a   1.000
_cell.length_b   1.000
_cell.length_c   1.000
_cell.angle_alpha   90.00
_cell.angle_beta   90.00
_cell.angle_gamma   90.00
#
_symmetry.space_group_name_H-M   'P 1'
#
loop_
_entity.id
_entity.type
_entity.pdbx_description
1 polymer ?
#
loop_
_entity_poly.entity_id
_entity_poly.type
_entity_poly.pdbx_seq_one_letter_code
_entity_poly.pdbx_strand_id
1 'polypeptide(L)'
;MLTARGRLRYHRGMRYPQGGGLTPERQHSREELRLQAAEGFARGKASSVIAKDLRVSVRSVQRWRRTWDEGGPRALRSQGPASLPRLSEKQFAQLEAELARGPAAHGWEDQRWTLSRVKTVIGRRFHLTYTIQGVRKLLIRNGWSCQVPARRAMERNDDAVAGWVKEVWPCAEDSRRPVEPGSCSRTKPDSP
;
A
#
# COMPACT_ATOMS: atom_id res chain seq x y z
N MET A 1 -3.75 12.57 1.05
CA MET A 1 -4.29 12.90 -0.27
C MET A 1 -4.27 11.62 -1.11
N LEU A 2 -5.31 11.37 -1.91
CA LEU A 2 -5.31 10.28 -2.90
C LEU A 2 -4.61 10.81 -4.16
N THR A 3 -3.56 10.14 -4.63
CA THR A 3 -2.84 10.54 -5.84
C THR A 3 -2.86 9.39 -6.84
N ALA A 4 -3.12 9.71 -8.12
CA ALA A 4 -3.03 8.77 -9.21
C ALA A 4 -1.57 8.47 -9.55
N ARG A 5 -1.27 7.18 -9.82
CA ARG A 5 0.03 6.64 -10.25
C ARG A 5 1.25 7.10 -9.44
N GLY A 6 1.47 6.45 -8.30
CA GLY A 6 2.79 6.25 -7.71
C GLY A 6 3.18 4.78 -7.84
N ARG A 7 4.23 4.47 -8.62
CA ARG A 7 4.79 3.11 -8.76
C ARG A 7 5.26 2.65 -7.38
N LEU A 8 4.48 1.81 -6.71
CA LEU A 8 4.87 1.22 -5.43
C LEU A 8 6.06 0.28 -5.67
N ARG A 9 7.28 0.82 -5.55
CA ARG A 9 8.50 0.03 -5.41
C ARG A 9 8.47 -0.60 -4.03
N TYR A 10 8.04 -1.86 -3.95
CA TYR A 10 8.20 -2.66 -2.75
C TYR A 10 9.57 -3.36 -2.79
N HIS A 11 10.36 -3.14 -1.73
CA HIS A 11 11.60 -3.88 -1.51
C HIS A 11 11.33 -5.39 -1.35
N ARG A 12 12.21 -6.16 -1.98
CA ARG A 12 12.18 -7.62 -2.18
C ARG A 12 12.47 -8.37 -0.87
N GLY A 13 11.51 -8.40 0.05
CA GLY A 13 11.65 -9.07 1.36
C GLY A 13 10.33 -9.30 2.10
N MET A 14 9.27 -9.76 1.43
CA MET A 14 7.90 -9.74 1.96
C MET A 14 7.46 -11.09 2.58
N ARG A 15 7.08 -11.07 3.86
CA ARG A 15 6.28 -12.13 4.52
C ARG A 15 4.88 -12.12 3.92
N TYR A 16 4.48 -13.19 3.23
CA TYR A 16 3.25 -13.24 2.43
C TYR A 16 1.97 -13.05 3.27
N PRO A 17 1.25 -11.92 3.11
CA PRO A 17 -0.06 -11.75 3.76
C PRO A 17 -1.13 -12.52 2.99
N GLN A 18 -2.16 -13.01 3.70
CA GLN A 18 -3.32 -13.73 3.14
C GLN A 18 -4.13 -12.92 2.11
N GLY A 19 -3.89 -11.62 1.95
CA GLY A 19 -4.69 -10.71 1.10
C GLY A 19 -4.09 -10.32 -0.27
N GLY A 20 -3.31 -11.16 -0.93
CA GLY A 20 -2.77 -10.86 -2.27
C GLY A 20 -3.50 -11.60 -3.39
N GLY A 21 -3.91 -10.85 -4.41
CA GLY A 21 -4.82 -11.28 -5.47
C GLY A 21 -5.88 -10.22 -5.81
N LEU A 22 -5.71 -9.00 -5.27
CA LEU A 22 -6.64 -7.90 -5.54
C LEU A 22 -6.44 -7.28 -6.93
N THR A 23 -5.22 -7.37 -7.48
CA THR A 23 -4.89 -6.95 -8.84
C THR A 23 -4.53 -8.17 -9.69
N PRO A 24 -4.78 -8.14 -11.02
CA PRO A 24 -4.44 -9.24 -11.92
C PRO A 24 -2.95 -9.62 -11.87
N GLU A 25 -2.05 -8.65 -11.79
CA GLU A 25 -0.61 -8.87 -11.79
C GLU A 25 -0.19 -9.65 -10.53
N ARG A 26 -0.72 -9.26 -9.37
CA ARG A 26 -0.44 -9.95 -8.10
C ARG A 26 -1.02 -11.36 -8.09
N GLN A 27 -2.14 -11.58 -8.77
CA GLN A 27 -2.73 -12.90 -8.92
C GLN A 27 -1.84 -13.78 -9.80
N HIS A 28 -1.39 -13.27 -10.95
CA HIS A 28 -0.49 -13.97 -11.85
C HIS A 28 0.85 -14.30 -11.20
N SER A 29 1.51 -13.34 -10.55
CA SER A 29 2.77 -13.62 -9.83
C SER A 29 2.62 -14.68 -8.74
N ARG A 30 1.44 -14.78 -8.11
CA ARG A 30 1.17 -15.83 -7.11
C ARG A 30 0.94 -17.19 -7.75
N GLU A 31 0.24 -17.22 -8.88
CA GLU A 31 0.06 -18.43 -9.66
C GLU A 31 1.40 -18.97 -10.16
N GLU A 32 2.25 -18.10 -10.70
CA GLU A 32 3.59 -18.44 -11.14
C GLU A 32 4.43 -19.10 -10.03
N LEU A 33 4.40 -18.56 -8.80
CA LEU A 33 5.07 -19.19 -7.66
C LEU A 33 4.54 -20.59 -7.34
N ARG A 34 3.22 -20.82 -7.47
CA ARG A 34 2.65 -22.15 -7.24
C ARG A 34 3.05 -23.13 -8.35
N LEU A 35 3.11 -22.66 -9.60
CA LEU A 35 3.54 -23.49 -10.73
C LEU A 35 5.03 -23.85 -10.63
N GLN A 36 5.90 -22.91 -10.21
CA GLN A 36 7.31 -23.22 -9.90
C GLN A 36 7.44 -24.22 -8.75
N ALA A 37 6.57 -24.14 -7.73
CA ALA A 37 6.53 -25.16 -6.68
C ALA A 37 6.13 -26.54 -7.22
N ALA A 38 5.20 -26.60 -8.18
CA ALA A 38 4.78 -27.83 -8.85
C ALA A 38 5.95 -28.53 -9.57
N GLU A 39 6.83 -27.77 -10.24
CA GLU A 39 8.06 -28.31 -10.82
C GLU A 39 9.03 -28.85 -9.76
N GLY A 40 9.05 -28.25 -8.57
CA GLY A 40 9.79 -28.77 -7.42
C GLY A 40 9.22 -30.09 -6.93
N PHE A 41 7.89 -30.21 -6.87
CA PHE A 41 7.19 -31.44 -6.47
C PHE A 41 7.41 -32.57 -7.46
N ALA A 42 7.30 -32.29 -8.77
CA ALA A 42 7.56 -33.27 -9.83
C ALA A 42 8.99 -33.83 -9.80
N ARG A 43 9.96 -33.03 -9.33
CA ARG A 43 11.36 -33.44 -9.11
C ARG A 43 11.62 -34.10 -7.75
N GLY A 44 10.59 -34.35 -6.95
CA GLY A 44 10.71 -34.96 -5.62
C GLY A 44 11.41 -34.07 -4.57
N LYS A 45 11.60 -32.77 -4.82
CA LYS A 45 12.29 -31.89 -3.87
C LYS A 45 11.51 -31.78 -2.57
N ALA A 46 12.19 -31.65 -1.43
CA ALA A 46 11.53 -31.42 -0.14
C ALA A 46 10.85 -30.04 -0.07
N SER A 47 9.71 -29.95 0.64
CA SER A 47 8.96 -28.68 0.80
C SER A 47 9.78 -27.56 1.45
N SER A 48 10.75 -27.90 2.31
CA SER A 48 11.67 -26.93 2.92
C SER A 48 12.61 -26.29 1.90
N VAL A 49 13.14 -27.08 0.96
CA VAL A 49 14.02 -26.60 -0.12
C VAL A 49 13.23 -25.68 -1.04
N ILE A 50 12.05 -26.12 -1.49
CA ILE A 50 11.17 -25.31 -2.34
C ILE A 50 10.78 -24.00 -1.65
N ALA A 51 10.48 -24.03 -0.35
CA ALA A 51 10.15 -22.84 0.43
C ALA A 51 11.31 -21.84 0.47
N LYS A 52 12.54 -22.33 0.66
CA LYS A 52 13.75 -21.51 0.66
C LYS A 52 13.99 -20.88 -0.72
N ASP A 53 13.91 -21.68 -1.78
CA ASP A 53 14.13 -21.24 -3.17
C ASP A 53 13.13 -20.14 -3.57
N LEU A 54 11.84 -20.35 -3.26
CA LEU A 54 10.76 -19.42 -3.58
C LEU A 54 10.57 -18.32 -2.53
N ARG A 55 11.36 -18.34 -1.45
CA ARG A 55 11.28 -17.42 -0.29
C ARG A 55 9.91 -17.37 0.39
N VAL A 56 9.09 -18.43 0.29
CA VAL A 56 7.77 -18.56 0.92
C VAL A 56 7.84 -19.35 2.23
N SER A 57 6.75 -19.36 3.01
CA SER A 57 6.68 -20.21 4.20
C SER A 57 6.53 -21.68 3.83
N VAL A 58 7.17 -22.57 4.60
CA VAL A 58 7.05 -24.03 4.44
C VAL A 58 5.58 -24.47 4.51
N ARG A 59 4.79 -23.87 5.41
CA ARG A 59 3.34 -24.14 5.54
C ARG A 59 2.56 -23.85 4.24
N SER A 60 2.95 -22.82 3.48
CA SER A 60 2.30 -22.51 2.19
C SER A 60 2.63 -23.58 1.16
N VAL A 61 3.90 -24.00 1.08
CA VAL A 61 4.34 -25.07 0.18
C VAL A 61 3.69 -26.40 0.53
N GLN A 62 3.57 -26.74 1.81
CA GLN A 62 2.86 -27.96 2.26
C GLN A 62 1.38 -27.95 1.86
N ARG A 63 0.72 -26.79 1.98
CA ARG A 63 -0.67 -26.64 1.48
C ARG A 63 -0.74 -26.85 -0.03
N TRP A 64 0.19 -26.26 -0.79
CA TRP A 64 0.24 -26.46 -2.24
C TRP A 64 0.55 -27.90 -2.62
N ARG A 65 1.43 -28.59 -1.88
CA ARG A 65 1.73 -29.99 -2.11
C ARG A 65 0.48 -30.86 -1.98
N ARG A 66 -0.30 -30.69 -0.91
CA ARG A 66 -1.56 -31.42 -0.75
C ARG A 66 -2.51 -31.22 -1.94
N THR A 67 -2.70 -29.96 -2.35
CA THR A 67 -3.52 -29.64 -3.53
C THR A 67 -2.96 -30.23 -4.83
N TRP A 68 -1.63 -30.29 -4.96
CA TRP A 68 -0.96 -30.88 -6.12
C TRP A 68 -1.02 -32.41 -6.12
N ASP A 69 -0.94 -33.06 -4.96
CA ASP A 69 -1.10 -34.52 -4.84
C ASP A 69 -2.51 -34.96 -5.28
N GLU A 70 -3.53 -34.13 -5.03
CA GLU A 70 -4.93 -34.39 -5.39
C GLU A 70 -5.26 -34.12 -6.87
N GLY A 71 -4.62 -33.14 -7.52
CA GLY A 71 -5.05 -32.68 -8.85
C GLY A 71 -3.94 -32.14 -9.77
N GLY A 72 -2.69 -32.43 -9.43
CA GLY A 72 -1.50 -32.05 -10.19
C GLY A 72 -1.31 -30.54 -10.34
N PRO A 73 -0.52 -30.10 -11.34
CA PRO A 73 -0.23 -28.68 -11.57
C PRO A 73 -1.48 -27.82 -11.86
N ARG A 74 -2.55 -28.42 -12.42
CA ARG A 74 -3.79 -27.69 -12.73
C ARG A 74 -4.53 -27.23 -11.48
N ALA A 75 -4.49 -28.01 -10.41
CA ALA A 75 -5.13 -27.66 -9.13
C ALA A 75 -4.50 -26.45 -8.45
N LEU A 76 -3.27 -26.07 -8.85
CA LEU A 76 -2.57 -24.90 -8.34
C LEU A 76 -2.85 -23.60 -9.09
N ARG A 77 -3.58 -23.68 -10.21
CA ARG A 77 -3.96 -22.50 -10.99
C ARG A 77 -4.88 -21.57 -10.21
N SER A 78 -4.82 -20.28 -10.54
CA SER A 78 -5.66 -19.31 -9.84
C SER A 78 -7.12 -19.44 -10.23
N GLN A 79 -8.01 -19.51 -9.23
CA GLN A 79 -9.46 -19.58 -9.42
C GLN A 79 -10.12 -18.21 -9.68
N GLY A 80 -9.36 -17.23 -10.20
CA GLY A 80 -9.84 -15.86 -10.30
C GLY A 80 -9.76 -15.05 -8.98
N PRO A 81 -10.15 -13.77 -9.04
CA PRO A 81 -10.25 -12.92 -7.86
C PRO A 81 -11.40 -13.38 -6.95
N ALA A 82 -11.16 -13.41 -5.63
CA ALA A 82 -12.16 -13.82 -4.64
C ALA A 82 -13.45 -12.96 -4.63
N SER A 83 -13.41 -11.76 -5.22
CA SER A 83 -14.59 -10.92 -5.44
C SER A 83 -14.36 -9.97 -6.61
N LEU A 84 -15.38 -9.78 -7.43
CA LEU A 84 -15.40 -8.73 -8.45
C LEU A 84 -15.87 -7.39 -7.85
N PRO A 85 -15.33 -6.25 -8.31
CA PRO A 85 -15.86 -4.95 -7.92
C PRO A 85 -17.30 -4.79 -8.47
N ARG A 86 -18.17 -4.12 -7.70
CA ARG A 86 -19.54 -3.78 -8.14
C ARG A 86 -19.53 -2.70 -9.24
N LEU A 87 -18.51 -1.86 -9.26
CA LEU A 87 -18.25 -0.89 -10.32
C LEU A 87 -17.55 -1.58 -11.51
N SER A 88 -18.13 -1.40 -12.70
CA SER A 88 -17.46 -1.71 -13.96
C SER A 88 -16.27 -0.78 -14.21
N GLU A 89 -15.37 -1.17 -15.13
CA GLU A 89 -14.23 -0.36 -15.53
C GLU A 89 -14.66 1.02 -16.08
N LYS A 90 -15.72 1.06 -16.89
CA LYS A 90 -16.29 2.32 -17.41
C LYS A 90 -16.79 3.23 -16.30
N GLN A 91 -17.52 2.69 -15.32
CA GLN A 91 -18.00 3.46 -14.18
C GLN A 91 -16.84 3.90 -13.27
N PHE A 92 -15.77 3.11 -13.19
CA PHE A 92 -14.57 3.52 -12.48
C PHE A 92 -13.87 4.70 -13.17
N ALA A 93 -13.74 4.70 -14.49
CA ALA A 93 -13.22 5.85 -15.24
C ALA A 93 -14.07 7.12 -15.02
N GLN A 94 -15.39 6.98 -14.96
CA GLN A 94 -16.29 8.08 -14.59
C GLN A 94 -16.06 8.57 -13.15
N LEU A 95 -15.84 7.65 -12.21
CA LEU A 95 -15.46 8.00 -10.84
C LEU A 95 -14.12 8.76 -10.81
N GLU A 96 -13.13 8.34 -11.59
CA GLU A 96 -11.84 9.05 -11.67
C GLU A 96 -12.01 10.49 -12.16
N ALA A 97 -12.83 10.70 -13.19
CA ALA A 97 -13.16 12.04 -13.69
C ALA A 97 -13.82 12.89 -12.60
N GLU A 98 -14.74 12.31 -11.82
CA GLU A 98 -15.41 13.00 -10.72
C GLU A 98 -14.47 13.33 -9.55
N LEU A 99 -13.49 12.46 -9.27
CA LEU A 99 -12.46 12.72 -8.26
C LEU A 99 -11.46 13.80 -8.73
N ALA A 100 -11.20 13.88 -10.03
CA ALA A 100 -10.33 14.90 -10.63
C ALA A 100 -10.91 16.32 -10.55
N ARG A 101 -12.24 16.46 -10.55
CA ARG A 101 -12.93 17.76 -10.30
C ARG A 101 -12.70 18.29 -8.89
N GLY A 102 -12.21 17.45 -7.99
CA GLY A 102 -11.87 17.80 -6.61
C GLY A 102 -13.08 17.79 -5.67
N PRO A 103 -12.84 17.77 -4.33
CA PRO A 103 -13.92 17.73 -3.35
C PRO A 103 -14.85 18.94 -3.35
N ALA A 104 -14.35 20.13 -3.70
CA ALA A 104 -15.16 21.34 -3.79
C ALA A 104 -16.34 21.20 -4.77
N ALA A 105 -16.13 20.51 -5.90
CA ALA A 105 -17.18 20.24 -6.88
C ALA A 105 -18.34 19.39 -6.34
N HIS A 106 -18.16 18.76 -5.17
CA HIS A 106 -19.15 17.91 -4.50
C HIS A 106 -19.64 18.51 -3.17
N GLY A 107 -19.29 19.77 -2.89
CA GLY A 107 -19.77 20.54 -1.74
C GLY A 107 -18.94 20.38 -0.46
N TRP A 108 -17.68 19.96 -0.55
CA TRP A 108 -16.76 19.95 0.60
C TRP A 108 -15.83 21.17 0.58
N GLU A 109 -15.68 21.81 1.74
CA GLU A 109 -14.90 23.05 1.91
C GLU A 109 -13.39 22.84 1.77
N ASP A 110 -12.88 21.64 2.07
CA ASP A 110 -11.47 21.30 1.98
C ASP A 110 -11.16 20.33 0.83
N GLN A 111 -9.99 20.51 0.20
CA GLN A 111 -9.56 19.75 -0.98
C GLN A 111 -9.05 18.32 -0.65
N ARG A 112 -9.57 17.69 0.41
CA ARG A 112 -9.15 16.36 0.87
C ARG A 112 -10.10 15.27 0.42
N TRP A 113 -9.59 14.31 -0.33
CA TRP A 113 -10.32 13.05 -0.55
C TRP A 113 -10.09 12.07 0.60
N THR A 114 -11.17 11.66 1.26
CA THR A 114 -11.22 10.56 2.23
C THR A 114 -11.99 9.38 1.65
N LEU A 115 -11.76 8.15 2.16
CA LEU A 115 -12.52 6.98 1.70
C LEU A 115 -14.03 7.13 1.90
N SER A 116 -14.45 7.83 2.96
CA SER A 116 -15.86 8.14 3.21
C SER A 116 -16.44 9.09 2.15
N ARG A 117 -15.68 10.09 1.71
CA ARG A 117 -16.12 11.00 0.64
C ARG A 117 -16.20 10.30 -0.70
N VAL A 118 -15.23 9.44 -1.02
CA VAL A 118 -15.28 8.60 -2.23
C VAL A 118 -16.49 7.66 -2.18
N LYS A 119 -16.80 7.05 -1.02
CA LYS A 119 -18.03 6.26 -0.82
C LYS A 119 -19.28 7.09 -1.13
N THR A 120 -19.35 8.34 -0.65
CA THR A 120 -20.48 9.24 -0.89
C THR A 120 -20.63 9.57 -2.38
N VAL A 121 -19.54 9.87 -3.08
CA VAL A 121 -19.58 10.11 -4.53
C VAL A 121 -20.09 8.87 -5.26
N ILE A 122 -19.62 7.68 -4.89
CA ILE A 122 -20.08 6.42 -5.49
C ILE A 122 -21.58 6.22 -5.29
N GLY A 123 -22.07 6.44 -4.06
CA GLY A 123 -23.50 6.32 -3.74
C GLY A 123 -24.36 7.32 -4.51
N ARG A 124 -23.91 8.57 -4.65
CA ARG A 124 -24.64 9.64 -5.36
C ARG A 124 -24.66 9.44 -6.88
N ARG A 125 -23.53 9.03 -7.47
CA ARG A 125 -23.36 8.95 -8.93
C ARG A 125 -23.80 7.62 -9.54
N PHE A 126 -23.61 6.51 -8.80
CA PHE A 126 -23.85 5.17 -9.34
C PHE A 126 -24.95 4.41 -8.59
N HIS A 127 -25.53 5.00 -7.53
CA HIS A 127 -26.53 4.36 -6.68
C HIS A 127 -26.06 3.02 -6.08
N LEU A 128 -24.74 2.87 -5.91
CA LEU A 128 -24.11 1.67 -5.36
C LEU A 128 -23.68 1.90 -3.92
N THR A 129 -24.04 0.96 -3.05
CA THR A 129 -23.56 0.93 -1.67
C THR A 129 -22.21 0.21 -1.58
N TYR A 130 -21.25 0.87 -0.96
CA TYR A 130 -19.93 0.31 -0.66
C TYR A 130 -19.62 0.44 0.84
N THR A 131 -18.95 -0.57 1.39
CA THR A 131 -18.27 -0.42 2.68
C THR A 131 -16.99 0.38 2.50
N ILE A 132 -16.48 1.03 3.55
CA ILE A 132 -15.21 1.77 3.49
C ILE A 132 -14.05 0.86 3.06
N GLN A 133 -14.03 -0.39 3.55
CA GLN A 133 -13.08 -1.40 3.12
C GLN A 133 -13.25 -1.79 1.65
N GLY A 134 -14.49 -1.84 1.16
CA GLY A 134 -14.80 -2.04 -0.25
C GLY A 134 -14.25 -0.92 -1.13
N VAL A 135 -14.42 0.34 -0.73
CA VAL A 135 -13.85 1.50 -1.44
C VAL A 135 -12.32 1.43 -1.45
N ARG A 136 -11.70 1.11 -0.32
CA ARG A 136 -10.24 0.92 -0.26
C ARG A 136 -9.77 -0.16 -1.23
N LYS A 137 -10.43 -1.32 -1.24
CA LYS A 137 -10.11 -2.43 -2.15
C LYS A 137 -10.30 -2.05 -3.61
N LEU A 138 -11.38 -1.35 -3.93
CA LEU A 138 -11.68 -0.83 -5.26
C LEU A 138 -10.56 0.10 -5.75
N LEU A 139 -10.15 1.06 -4.93
CA LEU A 139 -9.09 2.02 -5.28
C LEU A 139 -7.75 1.31 -5.52
N ILE A 140 -7.34 0.41 -4.62
CA ILE A 140 -6.08 -0.35 -4.78
C ILE A 140 -6.11 -1.22 -6.05
N ARG A 141 -7.25 -1.84 -6.35
CA ARG A 141 -7.43 -2.66 -7.56
C ARG A 141 -7.16 -1.88 -8.84
N ASN A 142 -7.54 -0.60 -8.85
CA ASN A 142 -7.38 0.29 -9.99
C ASN A 142 -6.12 1.18 -9.87
N GLY A 143 -5.14 0.81 -9.03
CA GLY A 143 -3.84 1.48 -8.97
C GLY A 143 -3.79 2.77 -8.16
N TRP A 144 -4.84 3.12 -7.42
CA TRP A 144 -4.85 4.27 -6.52
C TRP A 144 -4.22 3.92 -5.17
N SER A 145 -3.29 4.75 -4.70
CA SER A 145 -2.67 4.61 -3.37
C SER A 145 -3.02 5.80 -2.46
N CYS A 146 -3.34 5.53 -1.19
CA CYS A 146 -3.44 6.58 -0.18
C CYS A 146 -2.03 7.05 0.18
N GLN A 147 -1.66 8.27 -0.21
CA GLN A 147 -0.46 8.92 0.33
C GLN A 147 -0.82 9.58 1.67
N VAL A 148 -0.07 9.22 2.71
CA VAL A 148 -0.07 9.92 4.01
C VAL A 148 0.59 11.27 3.76
N PRO A 149 -0.09 12.41 3.99
CA PRO A 149 0.57 13.71 3.90
C PRO A 149 1.68 13.74 4.96
N ALA A 150 2.93 13.93 4.55
CA ALA A 150 3.93 14.46 5.47
C ALA A 150 3.38 15.80 5.97
N ARG A 151 3.29 16.01 7.30
CA ARG A 151 2.77 17.25 7.92
C ARG A 151 3.33 18.48 7.17
N ARG A 152 2.49 19.18 6.41
CA ARG A 152 2.81 20.43 5.72
C ARG A 152 1.65 21.40 5.92
N ALA A 153 1.96 22.59 6.42
CA ALA A 153 1.02 23.71 6.53
C ALA A 153 0.76 24.30 5.13
N MET A 154 -0.46 24.78 4.90
CA MET A 154 -1.01 25.08 3.57
C MET A 154 -0.83 26.55 3.13
N GLU A 155 -0.21 27.40 3.95
CA GLU A 155 -0.13 28.87 3.74
C GLU A 155 1.24 29.37 3.26
N ARG A 156 2.13 28.51 2.78
CA ARG A 156 3.45 28.94 2.35
C ARG A 156 3.44 29.41 0.88
N ASN A 157 3.74 30.69 0.66
CA ASN A 157 4.06 31.23 -0.67
C ASN A 157 5.49 30.82 -1.03
N ASP A 158 5.65 29.83 -1.93
CA ASP A 158 6.95 29.25 -2.29
C ASP A 158 7.96 30.27 -2.84
N ASP A 159 7.48 31.35 -3.47
CA ASP A 159 8.34 32.45 -3.96
C ASP A 159 8.87 33.32 -2.81
N ALA A 160 8.05 33.56 -1.78
CA ALA A 160 8.48 34.26 -0.56
C ALA A 160 9.49 33.44 0.27
N VAL A 161 9.47 32.12 0.13
CA VAL A 161 10.40 31.20 0.80
C VAL A 161 11.75 31.17 0.12
N ALA A 162 11.76 31.14 -1.21
CA ALA A 162 12.99 31.18 -1.99
C ALA A 162 13.76 32.48 -1.75
N GLY A 163 13.05 33.61 -1.64
CA GLY A 163 13.64 34.90 -1.23
C GLY A 163 14.22 34.87 0.18
N TRP A 164 13.44 34.39 1.16
CA TRP A 164 13.86 34.35 2.56
C TRP A 164 15.05 33.42 2.83
N VAL A 165 15.11 32.25 2.17
CA VAL A 165 16.25 31.31 2.30
C VAL A 165 17.53 31.90 1.70
N LYS A 166 17.41 32.74 0.68
CA LYS A 166 18.57 33.38 0.02
C LYS A 166 19.13 34.55 0.82
N GLU A 167 18.27 35.31 1.51
CA GLU A 167 18.65 36.53 2.24
C GLU A 167 18.92 36.32 3.73
N VAL A 168 18.14 35.46 4.40
CA VAL A 168 18.12 35.37 5.88
C VAL A 168 18.90 34.16 6.41
N TRP A 169 19.02 33.10 5.60
CA TRP A 169 19.70 31.87 6.02
C TRP A 169 21.18 32.05 6.40
N PRO A 170 21.98 32.88 5.70
CA PRO A 170 23.39 33.11 6.08
C PRO A 170 23.55 33.81 7.44
N CYS A 171 22.68 34.77 7.79
CA CYS A 171 22.77 35.51 9.05
C CYS A 171 22.29 34.69 10.27
N ALA A 172 21.40 33.73 10.06
CA ALA A 172 20.88 32.88 11.13
C ALA A 172 21.88 31.79 11.58
N GLU A 173 22.81 31.41 10.70
CA GLU A 173 23.76 30.32 10.97
C GLU A 173 24.93 30.74 11.87
N ASP A 174 25.30 32.04 11.86
CA ASP A 174 26.39 32.60 12.68
C ASP A 174 26.01 32.79 14.17
N SER A 175 24.76 32.51 14.54
CA SER A 175 24.21 32.78 15.88
C SER A 175 24.11 31.55 16.80
N ARG A 176 24.81 30.44 16.50
CA ARG A 176 24.76 29.26 17.37
C ARG A 176 25.81 29.35 18.48
N ARG A 177 25.38 29.82 19.66
CA ARG A 177 26.11 29.62 20.93
C ARG A 177 26.39 28.12 21.15
N PRO A 178 27.59 27.72 21.56
CA PRO A 178 27.86 26.33 21.93
C PRO A 178 27.02 25.90 23.13
N VAL A 179 26.33 24.77 23.01
CA VAL A 179 25.62 24.10 24.11
C VAL A 179 26.55 23.03 24.67
N GLU A 180 27.05 23.24 25.89
CA GLU A 180 27.80 22.23 26.65
C GLU A 180 26.88 21.04 27.01
N PRO A 181 27.30 19.77 26.84
CA PRO A 181 26.49 18.61 27.20
C PRO A 181 26.28 18.48 28.73
N GLY A 182 25.03 18.45 29.17
CA GLY A 182 24.66 18.22 30.57
C GLY A 182 24.95 16.80 31.04
N SER A 183 25.65 16.67 32.17
CA SER A 183 26.02 15.40 32.82
C SER A 183 24.83 14.77 33.57
N CYS A 184 24.61 13.46 33.41
CA CYS A 184 23.65 12.68 34.20
C CYS A 184 24.41 11.73 35.15
N SER A 185 24.41 12.04 36.44
CA SER A 185 24.98 11.16 37.47
C SER A 185 24.06 9.98 37.78
N ARG A 186 24.68 8.81 38.02
CA ARG A 186 24.04 7.52 38.32
C ARG A 186 23.88 7.36 39.83
N THR A 187 22.65 7.30 40.34
CA THR A 187 22.38 7.08 41.78
C THR A 187 22.58 5.60 42.15
N LYS A 188 23.41 5.31 43.15
CA LYS A 188 23.51 4.00 43.81
C LYS A 188 22.48 3.90 44.94
N PRO A 189 21.93 2.72 45.27
CA PRO A 189 21.33 2.47 46.57
C PRO A 189 22.40 1.92 47.53
N ASP A 190 22.50 2.50 48.74
CA ASP A 190 23.12 1.87 49.91
C ASP A 190 22.01 1.53 50.92
N SER A 191 22.17 0.37 51.57
CA SER A 191 21.29 -0.26 52.57
C SER A 191 21.24 0.51 53.91
N PRO A 192 20.33 0.13 54.81
CA PRO A 192 20.71 -0.80 55.90
C PRO A 192 20.08 -2.19 55.80
#